data_AF-A0A7J2U3Y2-F1
#
_entry.id   AF-A0A7J2U3Y2-F1
#
_cell.length_a   1.000
_cell.length_b   1.000
_cell.length_c   1.000
_cell.angle_alpha   90.00
_cell.angle_beta   90.00
_cell.angle_gamma   90.00
#
_symmetry.space_group_name_H-M   'P 1'
#
loop_
_entity.id
_entity.type
_entity.pdbx_description
1 polymer ?
#
loop_
_entity_poly.entity_id
_entity_poly.type
_entity_poly.pdbx_seq_one_letter_code
_entity_poly.pdbx_strand_id
1 'polypeptide(L)'
;KQNPYYGSFSTKPPMADAFHTCARSLTYNLLRYPWNITEVRWALTFAINFTDLWLKTKGPDGSLMPPHIFPVRRSPIEDKLFYQPLKSLLLELGLDPNPPEFAKEYLKSLGLDPTIYWWKYDPAKSEELLKKVGFYKGSDGHWYMPNGQRFIIKIMVPAGYELENQRLGILVAEQLKKSGFDAEVWATDLFWTNWGKGEFDTGMLWPTCTQIDDLGAHITSWHHKYFSPASPGPGFGAYKDPYGYKERIDKLIDELELTPPWEKEKVYNISREILSLWIKMMPWTMLYLTPFYPSYDRYCWENWPSYPDNYYMGPYAWWAQMLFVVLQLKPSGRCPTKEATMPGAPPKLPIEIPTTTLTTPRTTTSPTPTTTTSPTTTATVTTPPATTAPPPTTAMTTTVTTTVVVPTTILSTVVSTVSSVLTATMTATTTVTQRVTEWATTIAIAIVLLIIGFAIGWITKRK
;
A
#
# COMPACT_ATOMS: atom_id res chain seq x y z
N LYS A 1 -2.67 29.76 21.83
CA LYS A 1 -1.20 29.83 22.08
C LYS A 1 -0.60 28.51 21.61
N GLN A 2 0.45 28.51 20.79
CA GLN A 2 1.12 27.27 20.37
C GLN A 2 1.78 26.61 21.59
N ASN A 3 1.69 25.28 21.70
CA ASN A 3 2.38 24.51 22.74
C ASN A 3 3.90 24.66 22.54
N PRO A 4 4.66 25.24 23.48
CA PRO A 4 6.10 25.45 23.31
C PRO A 4 6.91 24.14 23.26
N TYR A 5 6.30 23.02 23.64
CA TYR A 5 6.92 21.69 23.62
C TYR A 5 6.54 20.87 22.38
N TYR A 6 5.69 21.39 21.49
CA TYR A 6 5.40 20.70 20.24
C TYR A 6 6.62 20.73 19.31
N GLY A 7 7.02 19.55 18.82
CA GLY A 7 8.02 19.39 17.77
C GLY A 7 7.41 18.81 16.50
N SER A 8 7.98 19.19 15.36
CA SER A 8 7.65 18.68 14.03
C SER A 8 8.92 18.30 13.25
N PHE A 9 8.83 17.94 11.97
CA PHE A 9 10.00 17.72 11.12
C PHE A 9 10.97 18.91 11.13
N SER A 10 10.44 20.14 11.01
CA SER A 10 11.19 21.39 11.17
C SER A 10 10.63 22.22 12.33
N THR A 11 11.48 23.01 12.99
CA THR A 11 11.12 23.96 14.05
C THR A 11 10.48 25.25 13.53
N LYS A 12 10.56 25.51 12.23
CA LYS A 12 9.97 26.68 11.55
C LYS A 12 9.19 26.22 10.31
N PRO A 13 8.11 26.92 9.93
CA PRO A 13 7.43 26.65 8.67
C PRO A 13 8.38 26.68 7.47
N PRO A 14 8.25 25.75 6.50
CA PRO A 14 7.33 24.61 6.51
C PRO A 14 7.76 23.54 7.53
N MET A 15 6.83 23.13 8.39
CA MET A 15 7.03 22.16 9.47
C MET A 15 6.85 20.71 9.01
N ALA A 16 6.28 20.48 7.83
CA ALA A 16 6.17 19.15 7.22
C ALA A 16 7.48 18.74 6.52
N ASP A 17 7.71 17.43 6.40
CA ASP A 17 8.76 16.92 5.52
C ASP A 17 8.35 17.08 4.05
N ALA A 18 8.91 18.08 3.37
CA ALA A 18 8.71 18.32 1.95
C ALA A 18 9.16 17.15 1.06
N PHE A 19 10.10 16.34 1.54
CA PHE A 19 10.65 15.23 0.80
C PHE A 19 10.37 13.91 1.51
N HIS A 20 9.20 13.74 2.12
CA HIS A 20 8.83 12.44 2.69
C HIS A 20 9.02 11.32 1.65
N THR A 21 9.43 10.11 2.04
CA THR A 21 9.85 9.12 1.03
C THR A 21 8.69 8.37 0.38
N CYS A 22 7.54 8.30 1.06
CA CYS A 22 6.34 7.71 0.48
C CYS A 22 5.51 8.70 -0.31
N ALA A 23 5.27 8.36 -1.57
CA ALA A 23 4.38 9.07 -2.45
C ALA A 23 2.94 8.57 -2.34
N ARG A 24 2.01 9.38 -2.82
CA ARG A 24 0.63 8.99 -3.04
C ARG A 24 0.32 8.86 -4.53
N SER A 25 -0.56 7.93 -4.84
CA SER A 25 -1.06 7.74 -6.20
C SER A 25 -2.50 7.27 -6.23
N LEU A 26 -3.18 7.57 -7.33
CA LEU A 26 -4.29 6.76 -7.80
C LEU A 26 -3.70 5.49 -8.45
N THR A 27 -3.71 4.39 -7.70
CA THR A 27 -3.22 3.09 -8.16
C THR A 27 -4.36 2.29 -8.76
N TYR A 28 -4.09 1.69 -9.92
CA TYR A 28 -5.02 0.84 -10.65
C TYR A 28 -4.70 -0.64 -10.43
N ASN A 29 -5.73 -1.48 -10.31
CA ASN A 29 -5.55 -2.93 -10.31
C ASN A 29 -5.42 -3.47 -11.74
N LEU A 30 -4.20 -3.76 -12.17
CA LEU A 30 -3.89 -4.06 -13.56
C LEU A 30 -4.32 -5.46 -14.01
N LEU A 31 -4.84 -6.29 -13.11
CA LEU A 31 -5.42 -7.59 -13.44
C LEU A 31 -6.94 -7.54 -13.64
N ARG A 32 -7.56 -6.36 -13.50
CA ARG A 32 -9.00 -6.18 -13.63
C ARG A 32 -9.34 -5.26 -14.79
N TYR A 33 -10.37 -5.62 -15.54
CA TYR A 33 -10.94 -4.75 -16.55
C TYR A 33 -11.78 -3.62 -15.89
N PRO A 34 -11.73 -2.37 -16.38
CA PRO A 34 -10.96 -1.89 -17.53
C PRO A 34 -9.56 -1.35 -17.16
N TRP A 35 -9.17 -1.48 -15.89
CA TRP A 35 -7.95 -0.93 -15.32
C TRP A 35 -6.66 -1.50 -15.90
N ASN A 36 -6.73 -2.66 -16.57
CA ASN A 36 -5.65 -3.26 -17.35
C ASN A 36 -5.33 -2.51 -18.66
N ILE A 37 -6.21 -1.61 -19.13
CA ILE A 37 -6.03 -0.83 -20.37
C ILE A 37 -5.22 0.45 -20.10
N THR A 38 -4.11 0.61 -20.81
CA THR A 38 -3.19 1.77 -20.64
C THR A 38 -3.87 3.10 -20.93
N GLU A 39 -4.64 3.20 -22.02
CA GLU A 39 -5.39 4.40 -22.38
C GLU A 39 -6.39 4.84 -21.31
N VAL A 40 -7.02 3.90 -20.60
CA VAL A 40 -7.94 4.23 -19.50
C VAL A 40 -7.19 4.91 -18.36
N ARG A 41 -6.03 4.38 -17.96
CA ARG A 41 -5.21 4.96 -16.88
C ARG A 41 -4.68 6.34 -17.25
N TRP A 42 -4.21 6.50 -18.49
CA TRP A 42 -3.80 7.82 -19.01
C TRP A 42 -4.96 8.80 -19.11
N ALA A 43 -6.14 8.36 -19.54
CA ALA A 43 -7.31 9.22 -19.60
C ALA A 43 -7.67 9.77 -18.23
N LEU A 44 -7.64 8.94 -17.19
CA LEU A 44 -7.91 9.39 -15.82
C LEU A 44 -6.82 10.32 -15.29
N THR A 45 -5.55 10.11 -15.64
CA THR A 45 -4.47 11.06 -15.36
C THR A 45 -4.77 12.44 -15.95
N PHE A 46 -5.12 12.54 -17.24
CA PHE A 46 -5.43 13.82 -17.88
C PHE A 46 -6.73 14.46 -17.41
N ALA A 47 -7.62 13.69 -16.79
CA ALA A 47 -8.86 14.17 -16.16
C ALA A 47 -8.63 14.78 -14.76
N ILE A 48 -7.42 14.77 -14.21
CA ILE A 48 -7.15 15.33 -12.89
C ILE A 48 -6.50 16.71 -13.04
N ASN A 49 -7.12 17.75 -12.47
CA ASN A 49 -6.44 19.02 -12.28
C ASN A 49 -5.53 18.92 -11.04
N PHE A 50 -4.30 18.49 -11.25
CA PHE A 50 -3.32 18.32 -10.18
C PHE A 50 -3.04 19.61 -9.42
N THR A 51 -3.07 20.77 -10.07
CA THR A 51 -2.85 22.07 -9.41
C THR A 51 -3.97 22.40 -8.41
N ASP A 52 -5.25 22.27 -8.80
CA ASP A 52 -6.38 22.49 -7.89
C ASP A 52 -6.33 21.51 -6.72
N LEU A 53 -6.07 20.24 -7.02
CA LEU A 53 -5.92 19.19 -6.01
C LEU A 53 -4.78 19.51 -5.04
N TRP A 54 -3.61 19.91 -5.54
CA TRP A 54 -2.43 20.23 -4.73
C TRP A 54 -2.67 21.41 -3.80
N LEU A 55 -3.23 22.51 -4.32
CA LEU A 55 -3.51 23.69 -3.51
C LEU A 55 -4.51 23.41 -2.38
N LYS A 56 -5.46 22.49 -2.58
CA LYS A 56 -6.39 22.03 -1.54
C LYS A 56 -5.74 21.16 -0.47
N THR A 57 -4.53 20.70 -0.70
CA THR A 57 -3.76 19.85 0.22
C THR A 57 -2.68 20.64 0.97
N LYS A 58 -2.61 21.95 0.72
CA LYS A 58 -1.75 22.88 1.45
C LYS A 58 -1.96 22.77 2.96
N GLY A 59 -0.85 22.60 3.65
CA GLY A 59 -0.77 22.54 5.10
C GLY A 59 -1.24 23.82 5.79
N PRO A 60 -1.65 23.73 7.07
CA PRO A 60 -2.06 24.90 7.85
C PRO A 60 -0.92 25.92 8.04
N ASP A 61 0.33 25.51 7.94
CA ASP A 61 1.53 26.37 8.00
C ASP A 61 2.02 26.82 6.61
N GLY A 62 1.25 26.48 5.57
CA GLY A 62 1.56 26.75 4.18
C GLY A 62 2.44 25.71 3.49
N SER A 63 2.80 24.60 4.16
CA SER A 63 3.56 23.52 3.54
C SER A 63 2.84 22.96 2.32
N LEU A 64 3.57 22.87 1.23
CA LEU A 64 3.18 22.15 0.01
C LEU A 64 4.19 21.04 -0.21
N MET A 65 3.84 20.06 -1.03
CA MET A 65 4.70 18.93 -1.36
C MET A 65 5.08 18.98 -2.84
N PRO A 66 6.31 18.58 -3.22
CA PRO A 66 6.74 18.67 -4.59
C PRO A 66 5.90 17.75 -5.49
N PRO A 67 5.54 18.23 -6.70
CA PRO A 67 4.96 17.42 -7.76
C PRO A 67 5.76 16.17 -8.04
N HIS A 68 5.03 15.06 -8.14
CA HIS A 68 5.61 13.73 -8.19
C HIS A 68 5.03 12.93 -9.35
N ILE A 69 5.90 12.54 -10.29
CA ILE A 69 5.49 11.91 -11.56
C ILE A 69 5.91 10.45 -11.64
N PHE A 70 7.12 10.13 -11.15
CA PHE A 70 7.63 8.77 -11.08
C PHE A 70 7.33 8.15 -9.72
N PRO A 71 7.37 6.82 -9.58
CA PRO A 71 7.31 6.14 -8.29
C PRO A 71 8.68 6.16 -7.58
N VAL A 72 9.38 7.30 -7.60
CA VAL A 72 10.67 7.52 -6.92
C VAL A 72 10.69 8.91 -6.31
N ARG A 73 10.97 8.99 -5.00
CA ARG A 73 11.05 10.25 -4.24
C ARG A 73 11.74 11.35 -5.06
N ARG A 74 11.19 12.56 -5.07
CA ARG A 74 11.75 13.68 -5.83
C ARG A 74 12.45 14.69 -4.92
N SER A 75 13.66 14.36 -4.43
CA SER A 75 14.56 15.36 -3.86
C SER A 75 15.47 15.96 -4.95
N PRO A 76 16.31 16.97 -4.66
CA PRO A 76 17.27 17.50 -5.64
C PRO A 76 18.19 16.44 -6.26
N ILE A 77 18.49 15.38 -5.53
CA ILE A 77 19.32 14.27 -6.02
C ILE A 77 18.54 13.48 -7.08
N GLU A 78 17.36 12.96 -6.74
CA GLU A 78 16.55 12.17 -7.69
C GLU A 78 16.01 13.01 -8.84
N ASP A 79 15.74 14.29 -8.64
CA ASP A 79 15.34 15.22 -9.70
C ASP A 79 16.41 15.25 -10.80
N LYS A 80 17.69 15.39 -10.42
CA LYS A 80 18.82 15.35 -11.35
C LYS A 80 19.05 13.96 -11.95
N LEU A 81 18.92 12.89 -11.16
CA LEU A 81 19.22 11.53 -11.60
C LEU A 81 18.12 10.93 -12.49
N PHE A 82 16.85 11.21 -12.23
CA PHE A 82 15.72 10.50 -12.83
C PHE A 82 14.72 11.42 -13.54
N TYR A 83 14.44 12.62 -13.03
CA TYR A 83 13.43 13.50 -13.62
C TYR A 83 13.99 14.28 -14.83
N GLN A 84 15.07 15.03 -14.63
CA GLN A 84 15.67 15.86 -15.67
C GLN A 84 16.07 15.06 -16.92
N PRO A 85 16.72 13.87 -16.82
CA PRO A 85 17.10 13.10 -17.99
C PRO A 85 15.91 12.55 -18.79
N LEU A 86 14.75 12.37 -18.14
CA LEU A 86 13.53 11.85 -18.77
C LEU A 86 12.53 12.96 -19.16
N LYS A 87 12.86 14.24 -18.94
CA LYS A 87 11.97 15.37 -19.20
C LYS A 87 11.43 15.41 -20.63
N SER A 88 12.27 15.14 -21.63
CA SER A 88 11.84 15.13 -23.03
C SER A 88 10.75 14.08 -23.29
N LEU A 89 10.91 12.88 -22.72
CA LEU A 89 9.88 11.84 -22.77
C LEU A 89 8.61 12.27 -22.02
N LEU A 90 8.74 12.90 -20.85
CA LEU A 90 7.59 13.38 -20.10
C LEU A 90 6.79 14.42 -20.90
N LEU A 91 7.46 15.34 -21.59
CA LEU A 91 6.82 16.33 -22.47
C LEU A 91 6.10 15.67 -23.65
N GLU A 92 6.71 14.68 -24.29
CA GLU A 92 6.07 13.87 -25.35
C GLU A 92 4.79 13.18 -24.83
N LEU A 93 4.84 12.68 -23.59
CA LEU A 93 3.73 12.03 -22.93
C LEU A 93 2.67 12.99 -22.35
N GLY A 94 2.83 14.31 -22.50
CA GLY A 94 1.82 15.29 -22.07
C GLY A 94 2.04 15.93 -20.69
N LEU A 95 3.29 15.96 -20.21
CA LEU A 95 3.68 16.86 -19.11
C LEU A 95 3.31 18.31 -19.48
N ASP A 96 2.80 19.08 -18.52
CA ASP A 96 2.49 20.48 -18.75
C ASP A 96 3.78 21.29 -19.01
N PRO A 97 3.96 21.86 -20.21
CA PRO A 97 5.16 22.65 -20.52
C PRO A 97 5.14 24.03 -19.86
N ASN A 98 3.99 24.47 -19.31
CA ASN A 98 3.80 25.81 -18.75
C ASN A 98 3.36 25.78 -17.28
N PRO A 99 4.22 25.32 -16.35
CA PRO A 99 3.89 25.38 -14.93
C PRO A 99 3.55 26.83 -14.50
N PRO A 100 2.56 27.02 -13.60
CA PRO A 100 2.26 28.34 -13.04
C PRO A 100 3.48 28.96 -12.36
N GLU A 101 3.60 30.30 -12.37
CA GLU A 101 4.80 30.96 -11.86
C GLU A 101 5.07 30.67 -10.38
N PHE A 102 4.02 30.67 -9.55
CA PHE A 102 4.14 30.31 -8.13
C PHE A 102 4.71 28.89 -7.94
N ALA A 103 4.37 27.94 -8.83
CA ALA A 103 4.86 26.57 -8.76
C ALA A 103 6.34 26.52 -9.17
N LYS A 104 6.74 27.30 -10.18
CA LYS A 104 8.15 27.43 -10.59
C LYS A 104 9.00 28.02 -9.47
N GLU A 105 8.54 29.08 -8.82
CA GLU A 105 9.22 29.70 -7.67
C GLU A 105 9.36 28.72 -6.52
N TYR A 106 8.28 28.00 -6.20
CA TYR A 106 8.30 26.97 -5.16
C TYR A 106 9.28 25.83 -5.48
N LEU A 107 9.24 25.26 -6.69
CA LEU A 107 10.18 24.21 -7.12
C LEU A 107 11.64 24.68 -7.10
N LYS A 108 11.92 25.92 -7.55
CA LYS A 108 13.27 26.53 -7.43
C LYS A 108 13.71 26.63 -5.98
N SER A 109 12.82 27.04 -5.07
CA SER A 109 13.14 27.15 -3.64
C SER A 109 13.52 25.81 -3.00
N LEU A 110 13.05 24.70 -3.57
CA LEU A 110 13.40 23.35 -3.18
C LEU A 110 14.64 22.79 -3.88
N GLY A 111 15.24 23.52 -4.83
CA GLY A 111 16.36 23.04 -5.64
C GLY A 111 15.96 22.00 -6.71
N LEU A 112 14.68 22.00 -7.13
CA LEU A 112 14.15 21.11 -8.17
C LEU A 112 14.05 21.83 -9.52
N ASP A 113 14.03 21.09 -10.63
CA ASP A 113 13.75 21.66 -11.95
C ASP A 113 12.33 22.26 -11.99
N PRO A 114 12.17 23.59 -12.14
CA PRO A 114 10.87 24.26 -12.10
C PRO A 114 9.99 23.99 -13.32
N THR A 115 10.54 23.37 -14.36
CA THR A 115 9.82 23.05 -15.58
C THR A 115 9.21 21.65 -15.56
N ILE A 116 9.60 20.82 -14.57
CA ILE A 116 9.01 19.50 -14.37
C ILE A 116 7.98 19.62 -13.25
N TYR A 117 6.71 19.62 -13.62
CA TYR A 117 5.58 19.86 -12.72
C TYR A 117 4.65 18.65 -12.68
N TRP A 118 3.49 18.72 -13.33
CA TRP A 118 2.53 17.64 -13.46
C TRP A 118 2.07 17.49 -14.90
N TRP A 119 1.34 16.40 -15.14
CA TRP A 119 0.56 16.22 -16.35
C TRP A 119 -0.39 17.39 -16.57
N LYS A 120 -0.51 17.79 -17.84
CA LYS A 120 -1.47 18.83 -18.24
C LYS A 120 -2.89 18.38 -17.89
N TYR A 121 -3.70 19.25 -17.31
CA TYR A 121 -5.13 18.99 -17.19
C TYR A 121 -5.78 19.10 -18.57
N ASP A 122 -6.21 17.97 -19.14
CA ASP A 122 -6.70 17.88 -20.51
C ASP A 122 -7.89 16.90 -20.64
N PRO A 123 -9.11 17.32 -20.23
CA PRO A 123 -10.31 16.50 -20.36
C PRO A 123 -10.63 16.08 -21.81
N ALA A 124 -10.22 16.88 -22.80
CA ALA A 124 -10.43 16.54 -24.20
C ALA A 124 -9.55 15.34 -24.60
N LYS A 125 -8.27 15.35 -24.20
CA LYS A 125 -7.37 14.20 -24.40
C LYS A 125 -7.85 12.97 -23.63
N SER A 126 -8.37 13.16 -22.42
CA SER A 126 -9.00 12.10 -21.63
C SER A 126 -10.13 11.42 -22.41
N GLU A 127 -11.07 12.20 -22.95
CA GLU A 127 -12.18 11.71 -23.76
C GLU A 127 -11.72 11.02 -25.05
N GLU A 128 -10.72 11.58 -25.75
CA GLU A 128 -10.11 10.97 -26.94
C GLU A 128 -9.56 9.57 -26.64
N LEU A 129 -8.78 9.43 -25.56
CA LEU A 129 -8.16 8.16 -25.16
C LEU A 129 -9.19 7.10 -24.80
N LEU A 130 -10.27 7.47 -24.09
CA LEU A 130 -11.35 6.54 -23.75
C LEU A 130 -12.12 6.09 -25.00
N LYS A 131 -12.48 7.02 -25.88
CA LYS A 131 -13.15 6.70 -27.15
C LYS A 131 -12.31 5.77 -28.03
N LYS A 132 -10.98 5.98 -28.07
CA LYS A 132 -10.04 5.12 -28.80
C LYS A 132 -10.15 3.65 -28.37
N VAL A 133 -10.45 3.37 -27.11
CA VAL A 133 -10.60 2.01 -26.57
C VAL A 133 -12.06 1.59 -26.41
N GLY A 134 -12.98 2.27 -27.09
CA GLY A 134 -14.39 1.87 -27.24
C GLY A 134 -15.33 2.32 -26.12
N PHE A 135 -14.87 3.17 -25.20
CA PHE A 135 -15.77 3.80 -24.23
C PHE A 135 -16.60 4.87 -24.93
N TYR A 136 -17.82 5.09 -24.44
CA TYR A 136 -18.72 6.07 -25.02
C TYR A 136 -19.53 6.77 -23.94
N LYS A 137 -20.01 7.97 -24.27
CA LYS A 137 -20.89 8.75 -23.41
C LYS A 137 -22.34 8.47 -23.81
N GLY A 138 -23.16 8.05 -22.86
CA GLY A 138 -24.58 7.82 -23.07
C GLY A 138 -25.36 9.12 -23.25
N SER A 139 -26.62 9.01 -23.67
CA SER A 139 -27.55 10.15 -23.75
C SER A 139 -27.87 10.76 -22.38
N ASP A 140 -27.64 10.00 -21.31
CA ASP A 140 -27.72 10.42 -19.90
C ASP A 140 -26.49 11.22 -19.43
N GLY A 141 -25.47 11.38 -20.28
CA GLY A 141 -24.23 12.10 -19.96
C GLY A 141 -23.21 11.29 -19.14
N HIS A 142 -23.46 10.00 -18.89
CA HIS A 142 -22.52 9.12 -18.18
C HIS A 142 -21.61 8.36 -19.14
N TRP A 143 -20.44 7.96 -18.65
CA TRP A 143 -19.52 7.11 -19.40
C TRP A 143 -19.92 5.64 -19.27
N TYR A 144 -19.82 4.92 -20.39
CA TYR A 144 -20.05 3.49 -20.49
C TYR A 144 -18.81 2.81 -21.06
N MET A 145 -18.49 1.66 -20.49
CA MET A 145 -17.45 0.77 -20.98
C MET A 145 -17.89 0.10 -22.28
N PRO A 146 -16.95 -0.42 -23.11
CA PRO A 146 -17.25 -1.20 -24.31
C PRO A 146 -18.24 -2.35 -24.11
N ASN A 147 -18.28 -2.92 -22.91
CA ASN A 147 -19.21 -4.00 -22.55
C ASN A 147 -20.64 -3.51 -22.22
N GLY A 148 -20.93 -2.22 -22.36
CA GLY A 148 -22.23 -1.60 -22.08
C GLY A 148 -22.53 -1.32 -20.61
N GLN A 149 -21.63 -1.66 -19.68
CA GLN A 149 -21.79 -1.30 -18.28
C GLN A 149 -21.35 0.14 -18.03
N ARG A 150 -22.03 0.81 -17.08
CA ARG A 150 -21.65 2.15 -16.64
C ARG A 150 -20.24 2.15 -16.03
N PHE A 151 -19.42 3.12 -16.43
CA PHE A 151 -18.06 3.27 -15.94
C PHE A 151 -18.04 4.08 -14.64
N ILE A 152 -17.91 3.38 -13.51
CA ILE A 152 -17.85 3.98 -12.17
C ILE A 152 -16.47 3.72 -11.58
N ILE A 153 -15.79 4.78 -11.18
CA ILE A 153 -14.44 4.74 -10.61
C ILE A 153 -14.56 4.60 -9.09
N LYS A 154 -14.29 3.40 -8.57
CA LYS A 154 -14.31 3.13 -7.13
C LYS A 154 -12.91 3.30 -6.55
N ILE A 155 -12.74 4.29 -5.68
CA ILE A 155 -11.45 4.65 -5.07
C ILE A 155 -11.41 4.14 -3.63
N MET A 156 -10.64 3.08 -3.39
CA MET A 156 -10.42 2.54 -2.06
C MET A 156 -9.52 3.47 -1.23
N VAL A 157 -9.93 3.75 0.01
CA VAL A 157 -9.16 4.50 1.02
C VAL A 157 -9.25 3.80 2.38
N PRO A 158 -8.26 3.94 3.28
CA PRO A 158 -8.34 3.40 4.64
C PRO A 158 -9.48 4.06 5.42
N ALA A 159 -10.11 3.36 6.37
CA ALA A 159 -11.09 3.94 7.31
C ALA A 159 -10.51 3.99 8.73
N GLY A 160 -10.77 5.09 9.45
CA GLY A 160 -10.37 5.24 10.86
C GLY A 160 -8.89 5.59 11.11
N TYR A 161 -8.03 5.53 10.10
CA TYR A 161 -6.63 5.96 10.14
C TYR A 161 -6.22 6.60 8.81
N GLU A 162 -5.03 7.22 8.75
CA GLU A 162 -4.52 7.85 7.52
C GLU A 162 -5.53 8.82 6.88
N LEU A 163 -6.08 9.74 7.70
CA LEU A 163 -7.13 10.68 7.29
C LEU A 163 -6.73 11.55 6.09
N GLU A 164 -5.43 11.80 5.92
CA GLU A 164 -4.93 12.50 4.74
C GLU A 164 -5.15 11.69 3.46
N ASN A 165 -4.90 10.38 3.49
CA ASN A 165 -5.12 9.51 2.36
C ASN A 165 -6.62 9.41 1.99
N GLN A 166 -7.49 9.43 2.99
CA GLN A 166 -8.96 9.55 2.79
C GLN A 166 -9.32 10.87 2.11
N ARG A 167 -8.83 11.99 2.65
CA ARG A 167 -9.06 13.32 2.08
C ARG A 167 -8.58 13.40 0.64
N LEU A 168 -7.41 12.82 0.34
CA LEU A 168 -6.87 12.78 -1.00
C LEU A 168 -7.77 11.98 -1.96
N GLY A 169 -8.27 10.82 -1.54
CA GLY A 169 -9.22 10.04 -2.34
C GLY A 169 -10.51 10.80 -2.64
N ILE A 170 -11.04 11.55 -1.66
CA ILE A 170 -12.20 12.44 -1.85
C ILE A 170 -11.88 13.53 -2.88
N LEU A 171 -10.73 14.19 -2.76
CA LEU A 171 -10.32 15.24 -3.68
C LEU A 171 -10.10 14.72 -5.11
N VAL A 172 -9.51 13.53 -5.27
CA VAL A 172 -9.37 12.87 -6.58
C VAL A 172 -10.74 12.56 -7.17
N ALA A 173 -11.66 12.00 -6.38
CA ALA A 173 -13.03 11.73 -6.83
C ALA A 173 -13.75 13.01 -7.25
N GLU A 174 -13.56 14.13 -6.55
CA GLU A 174 -14.08 15.43 -6.95
C GLU A 174 -13.51 15.92 -8.28
N GLN A 175 -12.21 15.78 -8.53
CA GLN A 175 -11.61 16.15 -9.83
C GLN A 175 -12.21 15.32 -10.96
N LEU A 176 -12.28 14.00 -10.78
CA LEU A 176 -12.86 13.10 -11.77
C LEU A 176 -14.32 13.45 -12.08
N LYS A 177 -15.13 13.76 -11.05
CA LYS A 177 -16.51 14.24 -11.23
C LYS A 177 -16.59 15.54 -12.01
N LYS A 178 -15.72 16.52 -11.70
CA LYS A 178 -15.65 17.78 -12.46
C LYS A 178 -15.29 17.57 -13.93
N SER A 179 -14.54 16.52 -14.25
CA SER A 179 -14.22 16.11 -15.62
C SER A 179 -15.26 15.18 -16.26
N GLY A 180 -16.40 14.96 -15.60
CA GLY A 180 -17.54 14.23 -16.14
C GLY A 180 -17.54 12.73 -15.90
N PHE A 181 -16.72 12.22 -14.98
CA PHE A 181 -16.72 10.80 -14.58
C PHE A 181 -17.58 10.55 -13.34
N ASP A 182 -18.16 9.36 -13.27
CA ASP A 182 -18.71 8.87 -12.01
C ASP A 182 -17.58 8.32 -11.14
N ALA A 183 -17.43 8.87 -9.94
CA ALA A 183 -16.42 8.42 -8.98
C ALA A 183 -17.01 8.30 -7.57
N GLU A 184 -16.67 7.22 -6.87
CA GLU A 184 -17.07 7.00 -5.48
C GLU A 184 -15.88 6.60 -4.62
N VAL A 185 -15.88 7.07 -3.37
CA VAL A 185 -14.86 6.72 -2.39
C VAL A 185 -15.36 5.55 -1.57
N TRP A 186 -14.57 4.49 -1.50
CA TRP A 186 -14.81 3.33 -0.66
C TRP A 186 -13.83 3.35 0.51
N ALA A 187 -14.27 3.89 1.65
CA ALA A 187 -13.52 3.81 2.90
C ALA A 187 -13.71 2.42 3.54
N THR A 188 -12.61 1.77 3.93
CA THR A 188 -12.65 0.42 4.53
C THR A 188 -11.57 0.23 5.59
N ASP A 189 -11.92 -0.48 6.67
CA ASP A 189 -11.00 -0.94 7.71
C ASP A 189 -10.19 -2.18 7.26
N LEU A 190 -10.71 -2.93 6.28
CA LEU A 190 -10.05 -4.07 5.62
C LEU A 190 -9.07 -3.64 4.51
N PHE A 191 -8.64 -2.38 4.50
CA PHE A 191 -7.82 -1.79 3.43
C PHE A 191 -6.58 -2.62 3.08
N TRP A 192 -5.79 -3.03 4.08
CA TRP A 192 -4.58 -3.81 3.86
C TRP A 192 -4.87 -5.21 3.31
N THR A 193 -5.96 -5.84 3.76
CA THR A 193 -6.41 -7.14 3.23
C THR A 193 -6.83 -7.01 1.78
N ASN A 194 -7.65 -6.01 1.46
CA ASN A 194 -8.13 -5.78 0.10
C ASN A 194 -6.98 -5.41 -0.84
N TRP A 195 -6.03 -4.58 -0.38
CA TRP A 195 -4.81 -4.31 -1.13
C TRP A 195 -4.06 -5.61 -1.39
N GLY A 196 -3.66 -6.35 -0.35
CA GLY A 196 -2.86 -7.57 -0.52
C GLY A 196 -3.51 -8.57 -1.50
N LYS A 197 -4.82 -8.79 -1.36
CA LYS A 197 -5.59 -9.69 -2.23
C LYS A 197 -5.92 -9.13 -3.61
N GLY A 198 -5.69 -7.85 -3.88
CA GLY A 198 -6.14 -7.20 -5.11
C GLY A 198 -7.66 -7.10 -5.23
N GLU A 199 -8.38 -7.07 -4.10
CA GLU A 199 -9.84 -6.94 -4.03
C GLU A 199 -10.28 -5.46 -4.09
N PHE A 200 -9.75 -4.73 -5.06
CA PHE A 200 -10.07 -3.34 -5.35
C PHE A 200 -9.95 -3.05 -6.85
N ASP A 201 -10.55 -1.95 -7.28
CA ASP A 201 -10.50 -1.44 -8.66
C ASP A 201 -9.39 -0.41 -8.79
N THR A 202 -9.55 0.67 -8.03
CA THR A 202 -8.54 1.71 -7.84
C THR A 202 -8.40 2.05 -6.37
N GLY A 203 -7.28 2.63 -5.96
CA GLY A 203 -7.09 3.02 -4.56
C GLY A 203 -6.06 4.13 -4.41
N MET A 204 -6.18 4.88 -3.32
CA MET A 204 -5.12 5.78 -2.87
C MET A 204 -4.07 4.95 -2.14
N LEU A 205 -2.98 4.61 -2.82
CA LEU A 205 -1.95 3.71 -2.28
C LEU A 205 -0.57 4.42 -2.15
N TRP A 206 0.40 3.65 -1.64
CA TRP A 206 1.80 4.02 -1.46
C TRP A 206 2.67 3.20 -2.41
N PRO A 207 2.69 3.52 -3.72
CA PRO A 207 3.42 2.73 -4.70
C PRO A 207 4.95 2.82 -4.55
N THR A 208 5.42 3.82 -3.79
CA THR A 208 6.83 4.04 -3.52
C THR A 208 6.99 4.61 -2.11
N CYS A 209 8.09 4.21 -1.47
CA CYS A 209 8.60 4.68 -0.18
C CYS A 209 10.14 4.75 -0.23
N THR A 210 10.66 5.35 -1.31
CA THR A 210 12.09 5.27 -1.66
C THR A 210 12.98 6.18 -0.81
N GLN A 211 13.93 5.57 -0.08
CA GLN A 211 14.83 6.28 0.84
C GLN A 211 16.26 6.46 0.30
N ILE A 212 16.62 5.70 -0.73
CA ILE A 212 17.95 5.72 -1.37
C ILE A 212 17.79 5.90 -2.88
N ASP A 213 18.87 6.30 -3.55
CA ASP A 213 18.91 6.54 -4.98
C ASP A 213 19.07 5.27 -5.82
N ASP A 214 19.37 4.13 -5.19
CA ASP A 214 19.29 2.81 -5.82
C ASP A 214 17.84 2.31 -5.83
N LEU A 215 17.24 2.26 -7.03
CA LEU A 215 15.86 1.82 -7.19
C LEU A 215 15.66 0.33 -6.95
N GLY A 216 16.72 -0.49 -7.01
CA GLY A 216 16.64 -1.94 -6.84
C GLY A 216 15.88 -2.32 -5.57
N ALA A 217 16.23 -1.69 -4.44
CA ALA A 217 15.57 -1.89 -3.15
C ALA A 217 14.04 -1.64 -3.15
N HIS A 218 13.51 -0.95 -4.16
CA HIS A 218 12.11 -0.53 -4.23
C HIS A 218 11.32 -1.25 -5.34
N ILE A 219 11.97 -1.57 -6.45
CA ILE A 219 11.29 -2.06 -7.64
C ILE A 219 11.40 -3.58 -7.83
N THR A 220 12.20 -4.28 -7.04
CA THR A 220 12.34 -5.75 -7.12
C THR A 220 10.98 -6.46 -7.13
N SER A 221 10.04 -6.03 -6.28
CA SER A 221 8.69 -6.61 -6.21
C SER A 221 7.85 -6.47 -7.49
N TRP A 222 8.27 -5.64 -8.44
CA TRP A 222 7.60 -5.47 -9.73
C TRP A 222 7.92 -6.59 -10.71
N HIS A 223 8.95 -7.39 -10.44
CA HIS A 223 9.32 -8.50 -11.30
C HIS A 223 8.34 -9.67 -11.17
N HIS A 224 7.99 -10.33 -12.29
CA HIS A 224 7.01 -11.43 -12.27
C HIS A 224 7.42 -12.61 -11.36
N LYS A 225 8.72 -12.90 -11.23
CA LYS A 225 9.24 -13.95 -10.33
C LYS A 225 8.86 -13.79 -8.85
N TYR A 226 8.57 -12.57 -8.40
CA TYR A 226 8.11 -12.29 -7.03
C TYR A 226 6.59 -12.13 -6.93
N PHE A 227 5.87 -12.27 -8.04
CA PHE A 227 4.41 -12.19 -8.03
C PHE A 227 3.80 -13.43 -7.39
N SER A 228 2.85 -13.20 -6.47
CA SER A 228 2.03 -14.26 -5.87
C SER A 228 0.56 -14.08 -6.30
N PRO A 229 -0.05 -15.06 -6.99
CA PRO A 229 -1.48 -15.02 -7.30
C PRO A 229 -2.39 -14.97 -6.06
N ALA A 230 -1.92 -15.45 -4.91
CA ALA A 230 -2.66 -15.42 -3.65
C ALA A 230 -2.63 -14.04 -2.97
N SER A 231 -1.67 -13.19 -3.35
CA SER A 231 -1.53 -11.82 -2.85
C SER A 231 -1.08 -10.90 -3.99
N PRO A 232 -1.93 -10.71 -5.02
CA PRO A 232 -1.54 -10.06 -6.27
C PRO A 232 -1.32 -8.55 -6.13
N GLY A 233 -1.76 -7.93 -5.02
CA GLY A 233 -1.63 -6.49 -4.84
C GLY A 233 -2.32 -5.70 -5.98
N PRO A 234 -1.69 -4.64 -6.51
CA PRO A 234 -2.17 -3.93 -7.70
C PRO A 234 -1.91 -4.69 -9.01
N GLY A 235 -1.30 -5.88 -8.96
CA GLY A 235 -1.15 -6.75 -10.11
C GLY A 235 0.00 -6.39 -11.07
N PHE A 236 0.82 -5.38 -10.76
CA PHE A 236 1.90 -4.95 -11.66
C PHE A 236 2.89 -6.08 -11.96
N GLY A 237 3.24 -6.92 -10.98
CA GLY A 237 4.14 -8.06 -11.17
C GLY A 237 3.73 -9.01 -12.29
N ALA A 238 2.43 -9.23 -12.48
CA ALA A 238 1.87 -10.10 -13.52
C ALA A 238 1.17 -9.34 -14.66
N TYR A 239 1.33 -8.02 -14.72
CA TYR A 239 0.74 -7.21 -15.78
C TYR A 239 1.29 -7.61 -17.15
N LYS A 240 0.42 -7.63 -18.16
CA LYS A 240 0.78 -7.91 -19.54
C LYS A 240 0.35 -6.73 -20.40
N ASP A 241 1.29 -5.85 -20.71
CA ASP A 241 1.06 -4.78 -21.66
C ASP A 241 1.23 -5.29 -23.10
N PRO A 242 0.52 -4.72 -24.07
CA PRO A 242 0.62 -5.17 -25.47
C PRO A 242 1.90 -4.73 -26.18
N TYR A 243 2.77 -3.94 -25.53
CA TYR A 243 3.97 -3.35 -26.14
C TYR A 243 5.27 -4.02 -25.69
N GLY A 244 5.20 -5.00 -24.77
CA GLY A 244 6.36 -5.70 -24.22
C GLY A 244 7.18 -4.89 -23.20
N TYR A 245 6.67 -3.75 -22.74
CA TYR A 245 7.38 -2.89 -21.79
C TYR A 245 7.60 -3.58 -20.44
N LYS A 246 6.61 -4.29 -19.93
CA LYS A 246 6.70 -5.00 -18.66
C LYS A 246 7.68 -6.18 -18.74
N GLU A 247 7.73 -6.90 -19.85
CA GLU A 247 8.74 -7.96 -20.04
C GLU A 247 10.16 -7.37 -20.09
N ARG A 248 10.33 -6.20 -20.71
CA ARG A 248 11.62 -5.49 -20.69
C ARG A 248 11.98 -5.00 -19.29
N ILE A 249 11.02 -4.49 -18.50
CA ILE A 249 11.25 -4.13 -17.10
C ILE A 249 11.72 -5.33 -16.29
N ASP A 250 11.15 -6.52 -16.50
CA ASP A 250 11.59 -7.74 -15.81
C ASP A 250 13.06 -8.04 -16.10
N LYS A 251 13.46 -8.02 -17.38
CA LYS A 251 14.87 -8.22 -17.78
C LYS A 251 15.81 -7.16 -17.20
N LEU A 252 15.35 -5.91 -17.11
CA LEU A 252 16.12 -4.82 -16.52
C LEU A 252 16.26 -4.97 -15.00
N ILE A 253 15.24 -5.49 -14.31
CA ILE A 253 15.34 -5.80 -12.88
C ILE A 253 16.31 -6.97 -12.66
N ASP A 254 16.30 -8.00 -13.51
CA ASP A 254 17.30 -9.08 -13.44
C ASP A 254 18.73 -8.53 -13.63
N GLU A 255 18.93 -7.59 -14.56
CA GLU A 255 20.23 -6.93 -14.74
C GLU A 255 20.60 -6.06 -13.53
N LEU A 256 19.63 -5.35 -12.96
CA LEU A 256 19.84 -4.49 -11.78
C LEU A 256 20.24 -5.31 -10.56
N GLU A 257 19.59 -6.46 -10.32
CA GLU A 257 19.92 -7.36 -9.21
C GLU A 257 21.33 -7.97 -9.32
N LEU A 258 21.86 -8.11 -10.54
CA LEU A 258 23.23 -8.57 -10.80
C LEU A 258 24.25 -7.43 -10.81
N THR A 259 23.80 -6.18 -10.79
CA THR A 259 24.68 -5.01 -10.84
C THR A 259 25.11 -4.62 -9.43
N PRO A 260 26.42 -4.59 -9.12
CA PRO A 260 26.88 -4.14 -7.82
C PRO A 260 26.45 -2.69 -7.53
N PRO A 261 26.03 -2.37 -6.29
CA PRO A 261 25.47 -1.05 -5.96
C PRO A 261 26.50 0.11 -6.06
N TRP A 262 27.80 -0.20 -6.11
CA TRP A 262 28.84 0.80 -6.35
C TRP A 262 29.03 1.15 -7.83
N GLU A 263 28.49 0.38 -8.78
CA GLU A 263 28.44 0.70 -10.21
C GLU A 263 27.33 1.72 -10.51
N LYS A 264 27.37 2.86 -9.83
CA LYS A 264 26.27 3.84 -9.75
C LYS A 264 25.73 4.27 -11.11
N GLU A 265 26.60 4.55 -12.08
CA GLU A 265 26.15 4.99 -13.41
C GLU A 265 25.31 3.92 -14.11
N LYS A 266 25.71 2.65 -14.00
CA LYS A 266 24.96 1.52 -14.55
C LYS A 266 23.62 1.35 -13.83
N VAL A 267 23.61 1.40 -12.50
CA VAL A 267 22.39 1.38 -11.66
C VAL A 267 21.40 2.47 -12.11
N TYR A 268 21.88 3.71 -12.28
CA TYR A 268 21.02 4.83 -12.69
C TYR A 268 20.56 4.72 -14.14
N ASN A 269 21.39 4.20 -15.05
CA ASN A 269 21.00 3.97 -16.46
C ASN A 269 19.86 2.96 -16.57
N ILE A 270 20.01 1.81 -15.90
CA ILE A 270 18.96 0.77 -15.85
C ILE A 270 17.70 1.34 -15.21
N SER A 271 17.84 2.04 -14.08
CA SER A 271 16.74 2.70 -13.38
C SER A 271 15.97 3.68 -14.27
N ARG A 272 16.67 4.53 -15.03
CA ARG A 272 16.05 5.45 -15.99
C ARG A 272 15.30 4.73 -17.09
N GLU A 273 15.85 3.63 -17.61
CA GLU A 273 15.16 2.82 -18.62
C GLU A 273 13.87 2.21 -18.05
N ILE A 274 13.93 1.62 -16.84
CA ILE A 274 12.75 1.09 -16.15
C ILE A 274 11.68 2.18 -15.97
N LEU A 275 12.05 3.36 -15.48
CA LEU A 275 11.12 4.47 -15.28
C LEU A 275 10.51 4.95 -16.61
N SER A 276 11.29 4.97 -17.69
CA SER A 276 10.82 5.34 -19.03
C SER A 276 9.75 4.38 -19.58
N LEU A 277 9.85 3.09 -19.24
CA LEU A 277 8.89 2.06 -19.64
C LEU A 277 7.68 2.04 -18.72
N TRP A 278 7.92 2.15 -17.41
CA TRP A 278 6.89 2.23 -16.38
C TRP A 278 5.92 3.37 -16.68
N ILE A 279 6.45 4.56 -17.02
CA ILE A 279 5.58 5.72 -17.23
C ILE A 279 4.69 5.59 -18.45
N LYS A 280 5.18 4.96 -19.54
CA LYS A 280 4.37 4.69 -20.74
C LYS A 280 3.15 3.83 -20.42
N MET A 281 3.27 2.92 -19.46
CA MET A 281 2.15 2.10 -18.99
C MET A 281 1.24 2.83 -17.99
N MET A 282 1.71 3.86 -17.28
CA MET A 282 0.94 4.56 -16.24
C MET A 282 0.23 3.60 -15.26
N PRO A 283 0.93 2.65 -14.61
CA PRO A 283 0.26 1.70 -13.72
C PRO A 283 -0.30 2.38 -12.47
N TRP A 284 0.27 3.54 -12.08
CA TRP A 284 -0.20 4.39 -10.99
C TRP A 284 -0.09 5.85 -11.41
N THR A 285 -1.16 6.63 -11.23
CA THR A 285 -1.11 8.08 -11.41
C THR A 285 -0.52 8.70 -10.16
N MET A 286 0.75 9.08 -10.22
CA MET A 286 1.45 9.72 -9.12
C MET A 286 0.87 11.12 -8.83
N LEU A 287 0.75 11.45 -7.54
CA LEU A 287 0.23 12.72 -7.07
C LEU A 287 1.38 13.55 -6.49
N TYR A 288 1.59 13.49 -5.18
CA TYR A 288 2.66 14.18 -4.46
C TYR A 288 3.19 13.29 -3.31
N LEU A 289 4.27 13.74 -2.68
CA LEU A 289 4.75 13.18 -1.42
C LEU A 289 3.85 13.60 -0.27
N THR A 290 3.57 12.71 0.67
CA THR A 290 2.69 13.02 1.81
C THR A 290 3.27 14.15 2.67
N PRO A 291 2.54 15.26 2.91
CA PRO A 291 2.93 16.28 3.88
C PRO A 291 2.83 15.71 5.29
N PHE A 292 3.84 14.94 5.69
CA PHE A 292 3.90 14.40 7.03
C PHE A 292 4.39 15.48 8.00
N TYR A 293 3.59 15.67 9.05
CA TYR A 293 3.94 16.43 10.25
C TYR A 293 4.29 15.42 11.36
N PRO A 294 5.49 14.83 11.35
CA PRO A 294 5.91 13.94 12.43
C PRO A 294 5.89 14.74 13.73
N SER A 295 4.89 14.47 14.56
CA SER A 295 4.62 15.26 15.76
C SER A 295 5.19 14.55 16.97
N TYR A 296 5.89 15.29 17.82
CA TYR A 296 6.48 14.74 19.04
C TYR A 296 6.48 15.78 20.15
N ASP A 297 6.45 15.28 21.39
CA ASP A 297 6.44 16.12 22.59
C ASP A 297 7.84 16.26 23.18
N ARG A 298 8.31 17.50 23.28
CA ARG A 298 9.61 17.89 23.85
C ARG A 298 9.55 18.13 25.37
N TYR A 299 8.39 17.90 26.00
CA TYR A 299 8.20 18.16 27.43
C TYR A 299 9.05 17.23 28.28
N CYS A 300 8.91 15.91 28.12
CA CYS A 300 9.67 14.89 28.86
C CYS A 300 11.02 14.53 28.21
N TRP A 301 11.11 14.67 26.88
CA TRP A 301 12.23 14.17 26.09
C TRP A 301 12.80 15.28 25.21
N GLU A 302 14.12 15.43 25.25
CA GLU A 302 14.88 16.35 24.41
C GLU A 302 15.70 15.56 23.39
N ASN A 303 16.41 16.30 22.53
CA ASN A 303 17.22 15.76 21.44
C ASN A 303 16.42 15.00 20.36
N TRP A 304 15.13 15.30 20.19
CA TRP A 304 14.41 14.87 18.99
C TRP A 304 15.08 15.41 17.72
N PRO A 305 15.10 14.64 16.61
CA PRO A 305 15.69 15.12 15.39
C PRO A 305 14.79 16.18 14.76
N SER A 306 15.42 17.23 14.23
CA SER A 306 14.72 18.35 13.61
C SER A 306 15.54 18.90 12.47
N TYR A 307 14.94 19.05 11.30
CA TYR A 307 15.57 19.69 10.15
C TYR A 307 15.60 21.22 10.30
N PRO A 308 16.66 21.90 9.85
CA PRO A 308 17.99 21.34 9.52
C PRO A 308 18.89 21.18 10.75
N ASP A 309 18.58 21.88 11.85
CA ASP A 309 19.51 22.17 12.95
C ASP A 309 20.00 20.95 13.75
N ASN A 310 19.17 19.91 13.86
CA ASN A 310 19.47 18.68 14.61
C ASN A 310 19.04 17.43 13.81
N TYR A 311 19.30 17.41 12.50
CA TYR A 311 18.77 16.37 11.62
C TYR A 311 19.69 15.15 11.51
N TYR A 312 19.61 14.26 12.51
CA TYR A 312 20.34 12.98 12.48
C TYR A 312 19.48 11.80 11.99
N MET A 313 18.15 11.94 11.95
CA MET A 313 17.22 10.90 11.51
C MET A 313 15.83 11.48 11.18
N GLY A 314 15.06 10.83 10.31
CA GLY A 314 13.64 11.17 10.12
C GLY A 314 12.79 10.74 11.34
N PRO A 315 12.03 11.65 12.01
CA PRO A 315 11.26 11.36 13.23
C PRO A 315 9.96 10.58 12.98
N TYR A 316 10.00 9.49 12.21
CA TYR A 316 8.82 8.69 11.86
C TYR A 316 8.64 7.52 12.82
N ALA A 317 7.66 7.64 13.73
CA ALA A 317 7.41 6.65 14.79
C ALA A 317 6.98 5.26 14.28
N TRP A 318 6.53 5.15 13.03
CA TRP A 318 6.02 3.92 12.42
C TRP A 318 7.02 3.17 11.54
N TRP A 319 8.24 3.69 11.36
CA TRP A 319 9.30 2.98 10.64
C TRP A 319 10.41 2.51 11.58
N ALA A 320 11.19 1.51 11.12
CA ALA A 320 12.22 0.87 11.90
C ALA A 320 13.28 1.85 12.45
N GLN A 321 13.55 2.97 11.76
CA GLN A 321 14.56 3.92 12.24
C GLN A 321 14.15 4.70 13.50
N MET A 322 12.88 4.64 13.93
CA MET A 322 12.46 5.21 15.21
C MET A 322 13.30 4.66 16.37
N LEU A 323 13.77 3.41 16.27
CA LEU A 323 14.70 2.83 17.24
C LEU A 323 15.93 3.72 17.44
N PHE A 324 16.54 4.22 16.37
CA PHE A 324 17.70 5.10 16.46
C PHE A 324 17.36 6.48 17.02
N VAL A 325 16.13 6.96 16.82
CA VAL A 325 15.65 8.20 17.47
C VAL A 325 15.58 8.00 18.99
N VAL A 326 14.91 6.93 19.44
CA VAL A 326 14.74 6.61 20.87
C VAL A 326 16.08 6.48 21.59
N LEU A 327 17.07 5.84 20.95
CA LEU A 327 18.42 5.67 21.51
C LEU A 327 19.18 7.00 21.70
N GLN A 328 18.75 8.07 21.04
CA GLN A 328 19.37 9.40 21.10
C GLN A 328 18.57 10.38 21.98
N LEU A 329 17.34 10.05 22.38
CA LEU A 329 16.52 10.93 23.22
C LEU A 329 17.13 11.08 24.61
N LYS A 330 17.01 12.28 25.17
CA LYS A 330 17.51 12.61 26.52
C LYS A 330 16.34 13.01 27.41
N PRO A 331 16.29 12.59 28.69
CA PRO A 331 15.29 13.11 29.61
C PRO A 331 15.49 14.61 29.79
N SER A 332 14.41 15.37 29.75
CA SER A 332 14.43 16.83 29.98
C SER A 332 14.57 17.23 31.45
N GLY A 333 14.36 16.28 32.37
CA GLY A 333 14.22 16.52 33.80
C GLY A 333 12.86 17.07 34.25
N ARG A 334 11.92 17.35 33.32
CA ARG A 334 10.57 17.92 33.64
C ARG A 334 9.54 16.87 34.04
N CYS A 335 9.78 15.61 33.68
CA CYS A 335 8.89 14.51 34.00
C CYS A 335 9.52 13.64 35.08
N PRO A 336 8.73 13.13 36.05
CA PRO A 336 9.24 12.19 37.02
C PRO A 336 9.84 11.00 36.30
N THR A 337 11.12 10.73 36.54
CA THR A 337 11.65 9.40 36.31
C THR A 337 10.94 8.51 37.33
N LYS A 338 9.88 7.80 36.93
CA LYS A 338 9.64 6.52 37.59
C LYS A 338 10.94 5.75 37.49
N GLU A 339 11.25 4.91 38.47
CA GLU A 339 12.33 3.92 38.35
C GLU A 339 12.04 3.09 37.09
N ALA A 340 12.42 3.59 35.92
CA ALA A 340 12.70 2.78 34.77
C ALA A 340 13.70 1.82 35.35
N THR A 341 13.34 0.53 35.40
CA THR A 341 14.27 -0.52 35.73
C THR A 341 15.52 -0.18 34.96
N MET A 342 16.53 0.35 35.66
CA MET A 342 17.84 0.61 35.08
C MET A 342 18.13 -0.69 34.35
N PRO A 343 18.38 -0.67 33.03
CA PRO A 343 18.57 -1.91 32.31
C PRO A 343 19.56 -2.70 33.16
N GLY A 344 19.11 -3.87 33.63
CA GLY A 344 20.01 -4.80 34.29
C GLY A 344 21.26 -4.91 33.41
N ALA A 345 22.41 -5.16 34.03
CA ALA A 345 23.69 -5.20 33.33
C ALA A 345 23.50 -5.76 31.90
N PRO A 346 23.99 -5.07 30.85
CA PRO A 346 23.71 -5.42 29.47
C PRO A 346 23.85 -6.93 29.31
N PRO A 347 22.91 -7.62 28.61
CA PRO A 347 23.04 -9.06 28.43
C PRO A 347 24.44 -9.31 27.90
N LYS A 348 25.20 -10.15 28.62
CA LYS A 348 26.50 -10.60 28.12
C LYS A 348 26.21 -11.36 26.85
N LEU A 349 26.36 -10.69 25.72
CA LEU A 349 26.30 -11.32 24.41
C LEU A 349 27.33 -12.45 24.43
N PRO A 350 26.99 -13.65 23.95
CA PRO A 350 27.99 -14.69 23.78
C PRO A 350 29.14 -14.08 22.98
N ILE A 351 30.36 -14.19 23.51
CA ILE A 351 31.54 -13.95 22.69
C ILE A 351 31.50 -15.06 21.65
N GLU A 352 31.15 -14.74 20.41
CA GLU A 352 31.37 -15.63 19.29
C GLU A 352 32.88 -15.79 19.14
N ILE A 353 33.44 -16.77 19.84
CA ILE A 353 34.76 -17.30 19.55
C ILE A 353 34.56 -18.09 18.25
N PRO A 354 35.18 -17.70 17.13
CA PRO A 354 35.14 -18.50 15.91
C PRO A 354 35.76 -19.84 16.27
N THR A 355 34.93 -20.87 16.41
CA THR A 355 35.44 -22.21 16.64
C THR A 355 35.89 -22.72 15.29
N THR A 356 37.18 -22.60 15.01
CA THR A 356 37.81 -23.23 13.85
C THR A 356 37.90 -24.74 14.08
N THR A 357 36.76 -25.40 14.22
CA THR A 357 36.68 -26.86 14.09
C THR A 357 36.39 -27.16 12.62
N LEU A 358 37.44 -27.56 11.91
CA LEU A 358 37.33 -28.30 10.66
C LEU A 358 36.47 -29.54 10.92
N THR A 359 35.19 -29.48 10.52
CA THR A 359 34.27 -30.61 10.59
C THR A 359 34.68 -31.68 9.59
N THR A 360 35.11 -32.84 10.10
CA THR A 360 35.02 -34.10 9.35
C THR A 360 33.54 -34.48 9.21
N PRO A 361 33.09 -35.12 8.11
CA PRO A 361 31.67 -35.31 7.86
C PRO A 361 31.06 -36.31 8.84
N ARG A 362 29.97 -35.92 9.53
CA ARG A 362 29.17 -36.83 10.37
C ARG A 362 27.91 -37.24 9.64
N THR A 363 27.71 -38.55 9.54
CA THR A 363 26.53 -39.24 9.02
C THR A 363 25.27 -38.83 9.79
N THR A 364 24.23 -38.47 9.05
CA THR A 364 22.90 -38.08 9.54
C THR A 364 22.11 -39.29 10.04
N THR A 365 21.57 -39.21 11.25
CA THR A 365 20.43 -40.01 11.69
C THR A 365 19.30 -39.05 12.06
N SER A 366 18.11 -39.32 11.53
CA SER A 366 16.91 -38.48 11.57
C SER A 366 16.18 -38.60 12.92
N PRO A 367 15.68 -37.50 13.54
CA PRO A 367 14.83 -37.61 14.70
C PRO A 367 13.32 -37.63 14.35
N THR A 368 12.60 -38.50 15.05
CA THR A 368 11.14 -38.70 15.08
C THR A 368 10.39 -37.53 15.75
N PRO A 369 9.16 -37.17 15.34
CA PRO A 369 8.45 -36.01 15.88
C PRO A 369 7.67 -36.32 17.18
N THR A 370 7.71 -35.40 18.13
CA THR A 370 6.92 -35.40 19.38
C THR A 370 5.66 -34.55 19.22
N THR A 371 4.52 -35.08 19.66
CA THR A 371 3.19 -34.46 19.65
C THR A 371 3.02 -33.45 20.79
N THR A 372 2.38 -32.31 20.51
CA THR A 372 1.88 -31.36 21.52
C THR A 372 0.37 -31.21 21.37
N THR A 373 -0.36 -31.36 22.48
CA THR A 373 -1.83 -31.37 22.62
C THR A 373 -2.45 -29.97 22.54
N SER A 374 -3.57 -29.85 21.79
CA SER A 374 -4.49 -28.68 21.78
C SER A 374 -5.73 -28.93 22.66
N PRO A 375 -6.40 -27.89 23.18
CA PRO A 375 -7.53 -28.04 24.11
C PRO A 375 -8.84 -28.47 23.43
N THR A 376 -9.64 -29.24 24.15
CA THR A 376 -10.88 -29.89 23.72
C THR A 376 -12.11 -28.99 23.87
N THR A 377 -12.97 -28.93 22.86
CA THR A 377 -14.31 -28.32 22.91
C THR A 377 -15.38 -29.40 22.98
N THR A 378 -16.29 -29.32 23.95
CA THR A 378 -17.44 -30.23 24.09
C THR A 378 -18.68 -29.59 23.45
N ALA A 379 -19.31 -30.29 22.51
CA ALA A 379 -20.63 -29.93 21.96
C ALA A 379 -21.68 -30.93 22.46
N THR A 380 -22.81 -30.44 22.94
CA THR A 380 -23.97 -31.27 23.30
C THR A 380 -25.06 -31.08 22.24
N VAL A 381 -25.54 -32.17 21.64
CA VAL A 381 -26.60 -32.18 20.64
C VAL A 381 -27.82 -32.89 21.23
N THR A 382 -28.98 -32.21 21.21
CA THR A 382 -30.29 -32.80 21.49
C THR A 382 -31.11 -32.85 20.20
N THR A 383 -31.65 -34.02 19.86
CA THR A 383 -32.49 -34.27 18.67
C THR A 383 -33.97 -34.39 19.05
N PRO A 384 -34.91 -33.83 18.25
CA PRO A 384 -36.32 -34.21 18.27
C PRO A 384 -36.64 -35.32 17.24
N PRO A 385 -37.79 -36.02 17.36
CA PRO A 385 -38.03 -37.30 16.69
C PRO A 385 -38.52 -37.18 15.23
N ALA A 386 -38.26 -38.26 14.49
CA ALA A 386 -38.41 -38.41 13.05
C ALA A 386 -39.87 -38.35 12.54
N THR A 387 -40.04 -37.79 11.33
CA THR A 387 -41.23 -38.02 10.49
C THR A 387 -40.77 -38.35 9.06
N THR A 388 -41.43 -39.34 8.47
CA THR A 388 -41.10 -40.05 7.23
C THR A 388 -41.73 -39.41 5.99
N ALA A 389 -40.94 -38.87 5.05
CA ALA A 389 -41.25 -38.72 3.61
C ALA A 389 -40.03 -38.18 2.80
N PRO A 390 -39.76 -38.64 1.55
CA PRO A 390 -38.73 -38.08 0.66
C PRO A 390 -39.32 -37.29 -0.55
N PRO A 391 -38.53 -36.63 -1.44
CA PRO A 391 -37.47 -35.62 -1.29
C PRO A 391 -37.78 -34.33 -2.13
N PRO A 392 -36.93 -33.28 -2.18
CA PRO A 392 -35.89 -33.23 -3.24
C PRO A 392 -34.55 -32.63 -2.77
N THR A 393 -33.50 -32.95 -3.52
CA THR A 393 -32.10 -32.53 -3.35
C THR A 393 -31.95 -31.03 -3.15
N THR A 394 -31.88 -30.59 -1.89
CA THR A 394 -31.49 -29.24 -1.51
C THR A 394 -30.40 -29.38 -0.45
N ALA A 395 -29.24 -28.76 -0.69
CA ALA A 395 -28.13 -28.77 0.25
C ALA A 395 -28.63 -28.32 1.64
N MET A 396 -28.53 -29.19 2.64
CA MET A 396 -28.93 -28.88 4.01
C MET A 396 -28.03 -27.76 4.54
N THR A 397 -28.64 -26.65 4.93
CA THR A 397 -27.95 -25.56 5.62
C THR A 397 -28.08 -25.80 7.12
N THR A 398 -27.03 -26.28 7.77
CA THR A 398 -27.01 -26.41 9.23
C THR A 398 -26.70 -25.05 9.84
N THR A 399 -27.65 -24.45 10.56
CA THR A 399 -27.43 -23.20 11.30
C THR A 399 -26.75 -23.53 12.64
N VAL A 400 -25.50 -23.10 12.81
CA VAL A 400 -24.81 -23.17 14.11
C VAL A 400 -24.87 -21.78 14.74
N THR A 401 -25.54 -21.65 15.87
CA THR A 401 -25.60 -20.40 16.64
C THR A 401 -24.47 -20.37 17.66
N THR A 402 -23.41 -19.63 17.37
CA THR A 402 -22.32 -19.40 18.33
C THR A 402 -22.54 -18.05 19.02
N THR A 403 -22.79 -18.06 20.33
CA THR A 403 -22.92 -16.82 21.11
C THR A 403 -21.54 -16.44 21.65
N VAL A 404 -20.97 -15.33 21.16
CA VAL A 404 -19.69 -14.79 21.67
C VAL A 404 -19.99 -13.49 22.41
N VAL A 405 -19.67 -13.44 23.70
CA VAL A 405 -19.85 -12.24 24.53
C VAL A 405 -18.52 -11.49 24.57
N VAL A 406 -18.48 -10.28 24.01
CA VAL A 406 -17.30 -9.40 24.06
C VAL A 406 -17.67 -8.12 24.82
N PRO A 407 -16.98 -7.75 25.91
CA PRO A 407 -17.19 -6.46 26.56
C PRO A 407 -16.56 -5.34 25.73
N THR A 408 -17.34 -4.33 25.33
CA THR A 408 -16.86 -3.11 24.67
C THR A 408 -16.94 -1.91 25.62
N THR A 409 -15.83 -1.18 25.76
CA THR A 409 -15.76 0.05 26.55
C THR A 409 -15.88 1.25 25.60
N ILE A 410 -16.91 2.08 25.76
CA ILE A 410 -17.11 3.30 24.94
C ILE A 410 -16.49 4.49 25.69
N LEU A 411 -15.56 5.21 25.05
CA LEU A 411 -15.15 6.54 25.50
C LEU A 411 -15.98 7.60 24.77
N SER A 412 -16.83 8.32 25.48
CA SER A 412 -17.51 9.51 24.95
C SER A 412 -16.67 10.76 25.23
N THR A 413 -16.27 11.48 24.18
CA THR A 413 -15.58 12.77 24.31
C THR A 413 -16.61 13.88 24.52
N VAL A 414 -16.80 14.32 25.77
CA VAL A 414 -17.49 15.58 26.08
C VAL A 414 -16.45 16.62 26.45
N VAL A 415 -16.47 17.75 25.74
CA VAL A 415 -15.59 18.89 26.00
C VAL A 415 -16.05 19.57 27.29
N SER A 416 -15.08 19.76 28.19
CA SER A 416 -15.11 20.52 29.45
C SER A 416 -15.73 19.83 30.69
N THR A 417 -14.87 19.72 31.73
CA THR A 417 -15.10 19.45 33.15
C THR A 417 -15.58 18.05 33.60
N VAL A 418 -14.63 17.31 34.19
CA VAL A 418 -14.72 16.11 35.07
C VAL A 418 -15.67 15.00 34.60
N SER A 419 -15.13 14.03 33.86
CA SER A 419 -15.88 12.82 33.46
C SER A 419 -15.60 11.64 34.40
N SER A 420 -16.61 11.22 35.15
CA SER A 420 -16.69 9.90 35.78
C SER A 420 -16.92 8.82 34.71
N VAL A 421 -16.16 7.72 34.76
CA VAL A 421 -16.35 6.56 33.86
C VAL A 421 -17.56 5.76 34.33
N LEU A 422 -18.60 5.65 33.49
CA LEU A 422 -19.71 4.72 33.67
C LEU A 422 -19.50 3.51 32.75
N THR A 423 -19.37 2.33 33.34
CA THR A 423 -19.30 1.06 32.60
C THR A 423 -20.72 0.58 32.32
N ALA A 424 -21.16 0.63 31.07
CA ALA A 424 -22.40 0.01 30.63
C ALA A 424 -22.06 -1.24 29.82
N THR A 425 -22.51 -2.41 30.29
CA THR A 425 -22.38 -3.68 29.55
C THR A 425 -23.55 -3.78 28.58
N MET A 426 -23.31 -3.64 27.27
CA MET A 426 -24.31 -3.99 26.26
C MET A 426 -23.98 -5.35 25.64
N THR A 427 -24.95 -6.26 25.67
CA THR A 427 -24.86 -7.56 25.00
C THR A 427 -25.28 -7.38 23.54
N ALA A 428 -24.34 -7.42 22.61
CA ALA A 428 -24.64 -7.47 21.18
C ALA A 428 -24.62 -8.93 20.71
N THR A 429 -25.77 -9.44 20.26
CA THR A 429 -25.87 -10.77 19.66
C THR A 429 -25.62 -10.66 18.15
N THR A 430 -24.47 -11.14 17.68
CA THR A 430 -24.16 -11.24 16.25
C THR A 430 -24.45 -12.66 15.75
N THR A 431 -25.46 -12.79 14.89
CA THR A 431 -25.74 -14.06 14.19
C THR A 431 -24.80 -14.20 13.00
N VAL A 432 -23.84 -15.10 13.08
CA VAL A 432 -22.91 -15.39 11.96
C VAL A 432 -23.45 -16.57 11.15
N THR A 433 -23.85 -16.32 9.91
CA THR A 433 -24.21 -17.39 8.96
C THR A 433 -22.96 -17.89 8.24
N GLN A 434 -22.35 -18.98 8.71
CA GLN A 434 -21.28 -19.65 7.98
C GLN A 434 -21.85 -20.65 6.97
N ARG A 435 -21.41 -20.58 5.71
CA ARG A 435 -21.51 -21.71 4.78
C ARG A 435 -20.39 -22.68 5.08
N VAL A 436 -20.71 -23.81 5.69
CA VAL A 436 -19.79 -24.94 5.81
C VAL A 436 -19.98 -25.80 4.57
N THR A 437 -18.99 -25.81 3.66
CA THR A 437 -18.97 -26.75 2.54
C THR A 437 -18.50 -28.10 3.07
N GLU A 438 -19.35 -29.12 2.99
CA GLU A 438 -19.03 -30.46 3.46
C GLU A 438 -18.13 -31.17 2.43
N TRP A 439 -16.85 -31.34 2.76
CA TRP A 439 -15.84 -31.93 1.86
C TRP A 439 -15.90 -33.46 1.80
N ALA A 440 -16.78 -34.10 2.56
CA ALA A 440 -16.85 -35.55 2.70
C ALA A 440 -17.06 -36.25 1.35
N THR A 441 -17.96 -35.72 0.51
CA THR A 441 -18.26 -36.31 -0.81
C THR A 441 -17.08 -36.15 -1.78
N THR A 442 -16.41 -35.00 -1.75
CA THR A 442 -15.22 -34.73 -2.59
C THR A 442 -14.05 -35.61 -2.20
N ILE A 443 -13.82 -35.81 -0.89
CA ILE A 443 -12.77 -36.69 -0.37
C ILE A 443 -13.07 -38.16 -0.71
N ALA A 444 -14.32 -38.60 -0.57
CA ALA A 444 -14.73 -39.95 -0.94
C ALA A 444 -14.51 -40.23 -2.43
N ILE A 445 -14.86 -39.28 -3.32
CA ILE A 445 -14.63 -39.40 -4.76
C ILE A 445 -13.13 -39.43 -5.07
N ALA A 446 -12.32 -38.60 -4.42
CA ALA A 446 -10.86 -38.58 -4.60
C ALA A 446 -10.22 -39.91 -4.19
N ILE A 447 -10.66 -40.52 -3.08
CA ILE A 447 -10.18 -41.82 -2.63
C ILE A 447 -10.56 -42.93 -3.62
N VAL A 448 -11.79 -42.92 -4.15
CA VAL A 448 -12.21 -43.90 -5.16
C VAL A 448 -11.38 -43.78 -6.44
N LEU A 449 -11.14 -42.56 -6.92
CA LEU A 449 -10.30 -42.32 -8.10
C LEU A 449 -8.84 -42.74 -7.87
N LEU A 450 -8.31 -42.55 -6.67
CA LEU A 450 -6.99 -43.02 -6.28
C LEU A 450 -6.90 -44.55 -6.33
N ILE A 451 -7.90 -45.24 -5.77
CA ILE A 451 -7.96 -46.72 -5.77
C ILE A 451 -8.06 -47.25 -7.21
N ILE A 452 -8.87 -46.62 -8.07
CA ILE A 452 -8.97 -46.98 -9.49
C ILE A 452 -7.63 -46.76 -10.20
N GLY A 453 -6.93 -45.65 -9.93
CA GLY A 453 -5.61 -45.38 -10.47
C GLY A 453 -4.57 -46.45 -10.08
N PHE A 454 -4.57 -46.88 -8.82
CA PHE A 454 -3.73 -47.98 -8.36
C PHE A 454 -4.10 -49.33 -8.99
N ALA A 455 -5.39 -49.63 -9.16
CA ALA A 455 -5.85 -50.85 -9.81
C ALA A 455 -5.44 -50.90 -11.29
N ILE A 456 -5.59 -49.79 -12.02
CA ILE A 456 -5.14 -49.66 -13.41
C ILE A 456 -3.62 -49.81 -13.51
N GLY A 457 -2.87 -49.12 -12.65
CA GLY A 457 -1.40 -49.22 -12.60
C GLY A 457 -0.89 -50.62 -12.24
N TRP A 458 -1.64 -51.38 -11.43
CA TRP A 458 -1.30 -52.75 -11.09
C TRP A 458 -1.61 -53.73 -12.23
N ILE A 459 -2.70 -53.52 -12.96
CA ILE A 459 -3.07 -54.34 -14.13
C ILE A 459 -2.09 -54.10 -15.30
N THR A 460 -1.67 -52.85 -15.53
CA THR A 460 -0.69 -52.53 -16.59
C THR A 460 0.72 -53.01 -16.30
N LYS A 461 1.07 -53.28 -15.03
CA LYS A 461 2.37 -53.86 -14.65
C LYS A 461 2.42 -55.39 -14.74
N ARG A 462 1.28 -56.07 -14.90
CA ARG A 462 1.16 -57.54 -15.00
C ARG A 462 0.88 -58.05 -16.41
N LYS A 463 0.74 -57.17 -17.40
CA LYS A 463 0.88 -57.47 -18.83
C LYS A 463 2.28 -57.07 -19.26
#